data_AF-A0A930N079-F1
#
_entry.id   AF-A0A930N079-F1
#
_cell.length_a   1.000
_cell.length_b   1.000
_cell.length_c   1.000
_cell.angle_alpha   90.00
_cell.angle_beta   90.00
_cell.angle_gamma   90.00
#
_symmetry.space_group_name_H-M   'P 1'
#
loop_
_entity.id
_entity.type
_entity.pdbx_description
1 polymer ?
#
loop_
_entity_poly.entity_id
_entity_poly.type
_entity_poly.pdbx_seq_one_letter_code
_entity_poly.pdbx_strand_id
1 'polypeptide(L)'
;METKEIKTLLRTNLESILSKTFAQYGFKWKKSSCKFQRKMEDFEQSILFFFSPAKLFDDKSLGHIDIMIRLDSKEINKLATILKGAETKFDSIETVVNVNVGLIVGKKAINWKPISIEEMNRLIETDIKSLLVEKIVPFLNDRGNIRKVLNDFENTEPYFFSNSNDVVALLAITMYSMLNDHESARKVAAKYYLPDEIYRKKYKTLLHQLNCI
;
A
#
# COMPACT_ATOMS: atom_id res chain seq x y z
N MET A 1 25.98 -5.94 -18.55
CA MET A 1 25.54 -6.45 -17.23
C MET A 1 24.12 -6.95 -17.37
N GLU A 2 23.82 -8.13 -16.86
CA GLU A 2 22.50 -8.73 -16.98
C GLU A 2 21.49 -8.08 -16.02
N THR A 3 20.20 -8.09 -16.36
CA THR A 3 19.13 -7.57 -15.48
C THR A 3 19.15 -8.22 -14.09
N LYS A 4 19.51 -9.50 -14.00
CA LYS A 4 19.59 -10.24 -12.74
C LYS A 4 20.70 -9.70 -11.84
N GLU A 5 21.83 -9.31 -12.42
CA GLU A 5 22.96 -8.72 -11.70
C GLU A 5 22.58 -7.34 -11.16
N ILE A 6 21.97 -6.48 -11.99
CA ILE A 6 21.50 -5.15 -11.57
C ILE A 6 20.49 -5.27 -10.42
N LYS A 7 19.52 -6.17 -10.51
CA LYS A 7 18.54 -6.41 -9.44
C LYS A 7 19.20 -6.87 -8.13
N THR A 8 20.26 -7.67 -8.24
CA THR A 8 21.02 -8.15 -7.08
C THR A 8 21.81 -7.01 -6.44
N LEU A 9 22.50 -6.19 -7.25
CA LEU A 9 23.21 -5.00 -6.79
C LEU A 9 22.26 -4.01 -6.12
N LEU A 10 21.12 -3.70 -6.74
CA LEU A 10 20.11 -2.82 -6.16
C LEU A 10 19.68 -3.30 -4.76
N ARG A 11 19.35 -4.59 -4.61
CA ARG A 11 18.94 -5.16 -3.31
C ARG A 11 20.04 -5.01 -2.26
N THR A 12 21.28 -5.33 -2.62
CA THR A 12 22.43 -5.21 -1.71
C THR A 12 22.68 -3.76 -1.32
N ASN A 13 22.56 -2.83 -2.26
CA ASN A 13 22.83 -1.42 -2.01
C ASN A 13 21.70 -0.77 -1.19
N LEU A 14 20.44 -1.07 -1.48
CA LEU A 14 19.30 -0.68 -0.64
C LEU A 14 19.47 -1.17 0.80
N GLU A 15 19.84 -2.44 0.98
CA GLU A 15 20.10 -3.02 2.30
C GLU A 15 21.24 -2.29 3.02
N SER A 16 22.41 -2.19 2.39
CA SER A 16 23.61 -1.57 2.95
C SER A 16 23.38 -0.10 3.35
N ILE A 17 22.76 0.67 2.44
CA ILE A 17 22.61 2.12 2.58
C ILE A 17 21.48 2.49 3.55
N LEU A 18 20.36 1.77 3.51
CA LEU A 18 19.14 2.19 4.22
C LEU A 18 18.95 1.47 5.56
N SER A 19 19.48 0.25 5.76
CA SER A 19 19.09 -0.58 6.91
C SER A 19 19.39 0.07 8.26
N LYS A 20 20.54 0.73 8.42
CA LYS A 20 20.89 1.40 9.69
C LYS A 20 19.89 2.51 10.03
N THR A 21 19.55 3.35 9.06
CA THR A 21 18.57 4.44 9.23
C THR A 21 17.18 3.88 9.52
N PHE A 22 16.77 2.84 8.80
CA PHE A 22 15.40 2.32 8.86
C PHE A 22 15.15 1.46 10.10
N ALA A 23 16.20 0.84 10.65
CA ALA A 23 16.14 0.18 11.94
C ALA A 23 15.73 1.13 13.08
N GLN A 24 16.11 2.42 13.01
CA GLN A 24 15.72 3.44 13.99
C GLN A 24 14.20 3.68 14.01
N TYR A 25 13.53 3.43 12.88
CA TYR A 25 12.07 3.53 12.74
C TYR A 25 11.36 2.17 12.91
N GLY A 26 12.09 1.15 13.38
CA GLY A 26 11.56 -0.19 13.64
C GLY A 26 11.41 -1.08 12.40
N PHE A 27 11.87 -0.65 11.22
CA PHE A 27 11.82 -1.46 10.01
C PHE A 27 12.91 -2.52 9.98
N LYS A 28 12.55 -3.69 9.44
CA LYS A 28 13.46 -4.79 9.12
C LYS A 28 13.50 -4.99 7.62
N TRP A 29 14.70 -5.21 7.08
CA TRP A 29 14.88 -5.56 5.68
C TRP A 29 14.40 -6.98 5.39
N LYS A 30 13.66 -7.15 4.28
CA LYS A 30 13.18 -8.44 3.78
C LYS A 30 13.76 -8.67 2.38
N LYS A 31 14.94 -9.27 2.33
CA LYS A 31 15.75 -9.44 1.11
C LYS A 31 15.01 -10.12 -0.05
N SER A 32 14.24 -11.18 0.23
CA SER A 32 13.52 -11.95 -0.81
C SER A 32 12.43 -11.13 -1.53
N SER A 33 11.77 -10.23 -0.80
CA SER A 33 10.69 -9.37 -1.30
C SER A 33 11.14 -7.93 -1.55
N CYS A 34 12.44 -7.64 -1.41
CA CYS A 34 13.04 -6.33 -1.66
C CYS A 34 12.26 -5.18 -0.98
N LYS A 35 11.98 -5.35 0.32
CA LYS A 35 11.17 -4.39 1.10
C LYS A 35 11.68 -4.15 2.51
N PHE A 36 11.42 -2.97 3.04
CA PHE A 36 11.44 -2.70 4.47
C PHE A 36 10.06 -2.96 5.07
N GLN A 37 10.01 -3.61 6.22
CA GLN A 37 8.75 -3.95 6.87
C GLN A 37 8.82 -3.78 8.39
N ARG A 38 7.75 -3.27 8.99
CA ARG A 38 7.53 -3.24 10.44
C ARG A 38 6.09 -3.57 10.79
N LYS A 39 5.85 -3.99 12.03
CA LYS A 39 4.52 -4.01 12.63
C LYS A 39 4.34 -2.70 13.40
N MET A 40 3.27 -1.98 13.13
CA MET A 40 2.89 -0.78 13.88
C MET A 40 1.39 -0.85 14.15
N GLU A 41 1.02 -0.94 15.43
CA GLU A 41 -0.37 -1.06 15.87
C GLU A 41 -1.15 -2.08 15.03
N ASP A 42 -2.18 -1.66 14.29
CA ASP A 42 -3.09 -2.55 13.56
C ASP A 42 -2.48 -3.10 12.26
N PHE A 43 -1.43 -2.47 11.73
CA PHE A 43 -0.91 -2.76 10.39
C PHE A 43 0.50 -3.32 10.36
N GLU A 44 0.74 -4.26 9.45
CA GLU A 44 2.06 -4.55 8.93
C GLU A 44 2.36 -3.54 7.81
N GLN A 45 3.31 -2.65 8.04
CA GLN A 45 3.65 -1.56 7.14
C GLN A 45 4.87 -1.95 6.30
N SER A 46 4.75 -1.87 4.98
CA SER A 46 5.80 -2.25 4.04
C SER A 46 6.16 -1.10 3.10
N ILE A 47 7.46 -0.94 2.82
CA ILE A 47 8.01 -0.09 1.75
C ILE A 47 8.75 -1.03 0.78
N LEU A 48 8.15 -1.31 -0.36
CA LEU A 48 8.66 -2.23 -1.38
C LEU A 48 9.40 -1.45 -2.46
N PHE A 49 10.48 -2.02 -2.99
CA PHE A 49 11.22 -1.47 -4.12
C PHE A 49 11.10 -2.39 -5.32
N PHE A 50 10.85 -1.79 -6.48
CA PHE A 50 10.78 -2.47 -7.76
C PHE A 50 11.87 -1.95 -8.69
N PHE A 51 12.35 -2.85 -9.55
CA PHE A 51 13.26 -2.50 -10.62
C PHE A 51 12.76 -3.08 -11.94
N SER A 52 12.45 -2.17 -12.86
CA SER A 52 12.03 -2.47 -14.21
C SER A 52 13.20 -2.17 -15.16
N PRO A 53 13.81 -3.17 -15.82
CA PRO A 53 14.92 -2.90 -16.74
C PRO A 53 14.46 -1.99 -17.88
N ALA A 54 15.39 -1.21 -18.44
CA ALA A 54 15.15 -0.41 -19.63
C ALA A 54 14.69 -1.33 -20.78
N LYS A 55 13.58 -0.96 -21.43
CA LYS A 55 12.97 -1.77 -22.50
C LYS A 55 13.20 -1.20 -23.90
N LEU A 56 13.51 0.09 -23.99
CA LEU A 56 13.67 0.80 -25.25
C LEU A 56 15.15 0.95 -25.59
N PHE A 57 15.47 0.84 -26.88
CA PHE A 57 16.85 0.87 -27.37
C PHE A 57 17.55 2.22 -27.14
N ASP A 58 16.79 3.31 -27.04
CA ASP A 58 17.26 4.66 -26.77
C ASP A 58 17.25 5.03 -25.28
N ASP A 59 16.70 4.18 -24.41
CA ASP A 59 16.73 4.38 -22.96
C ASP A 59 18.13 4.03 -22.43
N LYS A 60 18.92 5.07 -22.19
CA LYS A 60 20.28 4.97 -21.64
C LYS A 60 20.33 4.58 -20.16
N SER A 61 19.18 4.42 -19.50
CA SER A 61 19.15 3.98 -18.10
C SER A 61 19.43 2.49 -17.97
N LEU A 62 19.90 2.08 -16.79
CA LEU A 62 19.92 0.67 -16.39
C LEU A 62 18.50 0.11 -16.28
N GLY A 63 17.55 0.97 -15.97
CA GLY A 63 16.16 0.67 -15.68
C GLY A 63 15.57 1.70 -14.73
N HIS A 64 14.35 1.43 -14.28
CA HIS A 64 13.52 2.33 -13.49
C HIS A 64 13.35 1.73 -12.09
N ILE A 65 13.58 2.54 -11.06
CA ILE A 65 13.33 2.19 -9.67
C ILE A 65 12.03 2.84 -9.23
N ASP A 66 11.12 2.03 -8.70
CA ASP A 66 9.82 2.47 -8.16
C ASP A 66 9.65 1.99 -6.72
N ILE A 67 8.84 2.69 -5.94
CA ILE A 67 8.54 2.34 -4.55
C ILE A 67 7.04 2.06 -4.41
N MET A 68 6.64 1.17 -3.51
CA MET A 68 5.25 0.97 -3.13
C MET A 68 5.12 0.89 -1.62
N ILE A 69 4.12 1.57 -1.07
CA ILE A 69 3.76 1.51 0.33
C ILE A 69 2.55 0.61 0.48
N ARG A 70 2.60 -0.28 1.48
CA ARG A 70 1.46 -1.12 1.87
C ARG A 70 1.18 -1.04 3.36
N LEU A 71 -0.10 -0.98 3.69
CA LEU A 71 -0.62 -1.30 5.03
C LEU A 71 -1.39 -2.60 4.92
N ASP A 72 -0.85 -3.66 5.49
CA ASP A 72 -1.44 -4.99 5.46
C ASP A 72 -2.02 -5.36 6.83
N SER A 73 -3.18 -6.02 6.88
CA SER A 73 -3.77 -6.51 8.14
C SER A 73 -4.52 -7.82 7.94
N LYS A 74 -4.03 -8.88 8.60
CA LYS A 74 -4.64 -10.21 8.57
C LYS A 74 -6.03 -10.21 9.21
N GLU A 75 -6.24 -9.40 10.24
CA GLU A 75 -7.50 -9.32 10.97
C GLU A 75 -8.57 -8.64 10.13
N ILE A 76 -8.23 -7.52 9.48
CA ILE A 76 -9.13 -6.85 8.53
C ILE A 76 -9.45 -7.79 7.37
N ASN A 77 -8.45 -8.42 6.76
CA ASN A 77 -8.69 -9.35 5.64
C ASN A 77 -9.60 -10.52 6.04
N LYS A 78 -9.39 -11.10 7.23
CA LYS A 78 -10.23 -12.18 7.76
C LYS A 78 -11.67 -11.71 7.93
N LEU A 79 -11.89 -10.56 8.56
CA LEU A 79 -13.25 -10.05 8.80
C LEU A 79 -13.93 -9.62 7.48
N ALA A 80 -13.21 -8.95 6.57
CA ALA A 80 -13.73 -8.59 5.26
C ALA A 80 -14.20 -9.81 4.47
N THR A 81 -13.45 -10.92 4.55
CA THR A 81 -13.82 -12.20 3.92
C THR A 81 -15.10 -12.78 4.53
N ILE A 82 -15.24 -12.74 5.86
CA ILE A 82 -16.44 -13.20 6.57
C ILE A 82 -17.65 -12.35 6.18
N LEU A 83 -17.50 -11.03 6.21
CA LEU A 83 -18.54 -10.05 5.91
C LEU A 83 -19.07 -10.18 4.47
N LYS A 84 -18.17 -10.40 3.50
CA LYS A 84 -18.56 -10.63 2.10
C LYS A 84 -19.28 -11.97 1.89
N GLY A 85 -18.96 -12.98 2.69
CA GLY A 85 -19.46 -14.35 2.57
C GLY A 85 -18.37 -15.31 2.10
N ALA A 86 -18.12 -16.36 2.91
CA ALA A 86 -16.98 -17.27 2.79
C ALA A 86 -16.85 -18.01 1.44
N GLU A 87 -17.92 -18.10 0.65
CA GLU A 87 -17.94 -18.75 -0.66
C GLU A 87 -17.35 -17.87 -1.79
N THR A 88 -17.21 -16.56 -1.57
CA THR A 88 -16.63 -15.63 -2.55
C THR A 88 -15.21 -15.24 -2.18
N LYS A 89 -14.25 -16.17 -2.36
CA LYS A 89 -12.83 -15.89 -2.16
C LYS A 89 -12.45 -14.63 -2.92
N PHE A 90 -11.88 -13.66 -2.21
CA PHE A 90 -11.02 -12.69 -2.85
C PHE A 90 -9.71 -13.40 -3.20
N ASP A 91 -9.05 -12.99 -4.27
CA ASP A 91 -7.59 -13.02 -4.29
C ASP A 91 -7.16 -12.07 -3.16
N SER A 92 -6.98 -12.64 -1.96
CA SER A 92 -6.88 -12.00 -0.64
C SER A 92 -6.69 -10.47 -0.65
N ILE A 93 -7.65 -9.73 -0.06
CA ILE A 93 -7.49 -8.29 0.21
C ILE A 93 -6.52 -8.14 1.39
N GLU A 94 -5.26 -8.52 1.19
CA GLU A 94 -4.25 -8.44 2.25
C GLU A 94 -3.87 -7.00 2.52
N THR A 95 -4.02 -6.14 1.51
CA THR A 95 -3.57 -4.76 1.53
C THR A 95 -4.73 -3.78 1.68
N VAL A 96 -4.77 -3.11 2.82
CA VAL A 96 -5.77 -2.09 3.19
C VAL A 96 -5.47 -0.76 2.50
N VAL A 97 -4.19 -0.39 2.47
CA VAL A 97 -3.69 0.78 1.75
C VAL A 97 -2.59 0.32 0.82
N ASN A 98 -2.74 0.56 -0.48
CA ASN A 98 -1.76 0.24 -1.50
C ASN A 98 -1.42 1.51 -2.28
N VAL A 99 -0.34 2.18 -1.90
CA VAL A 99 0.10 3.38 -2.60
C VAL A 99 1.29 3.01 -3.44
N ASN A 100 1.13 3.06 -4.77
CA ASN A 100 2.30 3.07 -5.62
C ASN A 100 2.99 4.42 -5.43
N VAL A 101 4.14 4.39 -4.77
CA VAL A 101 5.04 5.53 -4.61
C VAL A 101 5.88 5.64 -5.88
N GLY A 102 5.20 5.81 -7.01
CA GLY A 102 5.55 6.89 -7.92
C GLY A 102 4.88 8.15 -7.40
N LEU A 103 5.13 8.51 -6.12
CA LEU A 103 4.36 9.52 -5.39
C LEU A 103 4.24 10.76 -6.26
N ILE A 104 3.00 11.15 -6.54
CA ILE A 104 2.71 12.46 -7.08
C ILE A 104 3.14 13.48 -6.03
N VAL A 105 4.38 13.96 -6.13
CA VAL A 105 4.78 15.22 -5.51
C VAL A 105 4.31 16.30 -6.49
N GLY A 106 3.12 16.86 -6.25
CA GLY A 106 2.50 17.82 -7.15
C GLY A 106 1.78 17.19 -8.35
N LYS A 107 2.45 17.06 -9.51
CA LYS A 107 1.86 16.52 -10.77
C LYS A 107 2.72 15.46 -11.48
N LYS A 108 3.82 14.99 -10.88
CA LYS A 108 4.75 14.05 -11.54
C LYS A 108 4.94 12.79 -10.70
N ALA A 109 4.88 11.63 -11.34
CA ALA A 109 5.33 10.38 -10.76
C ALA A 109 6.86 10.43 -10.61
N ILE A 110 7.37 10.26 -9.39
CA ILE A 110 8.80 10.12 -9.16
C ILE A 110 9.22 8.72 -9.64
N ASN A 111 10.06 8.67 -10.65
CA ASN A 111 10.69 7.45 -11.15
C ASN A 111 12.18 7.75 -11.31
N TRP A 112 13.03 6.95 -10.65
CA TRP A 112 14.47 7.11 -10.74
C TRP A 112 15.03 6.23 -11.85
N LYS A 113 15.75 6.85 -12.78
CA LYS A 113 16.30 6.22 -13.97
C LYS A 113 17.84 6.30 -13.99
N PRO A 114 18.54 5.58 -13.09
CA PRO A 114 19.99 5.63 -13.07
C PRO A 114 20.59 5.13 -14.38
N ILE A 115 21.58 5.84 -14.92
CA ILE A 115 22.35 5.43 -16.12
C ILE A 115 23.61 4.64 -15.76
N SER A 116 24.03 4.62 -14.49
CA SER A 116 25.14 3.80 -13.99
C SER A 116 24.91 3.28 -12.57
N ILE A 117 25.78 2.37 -12.10
CA ILE A 117 25.70 1.81 -10.73
C ILE A 117 26.10 2.86 -9.69
N GLU A 118 27.08 3.71 -9.99
CA GLU A 118 27.49 4.83 -9.15
C GLU A 118 26.34 5.80 -8.97
N GLU A 119 25.63 6.13 -10.06
CA GLU A 119 24.46 6.99 -9.98
C GLU A 119 23.32 6.33 -9.20
N MET A 120 23.04 5.04 -9.44
CA MET A 120 22.05 4.30 -8.65
C MET A 120 22.34 4.39 -7.16
N ASN A 121 23.60 4.21 -6.75
CA ASN A 121 24.01 4.30 -5.35
C ASN A 121 23.83 5.71 -4.79
N ARG A 122 24.21 6.73 -5.57
CA ARG A 122 23.99 8.13 -5.21
C ARG A 122 22.51 8.43 -5.00
N LEU A 123 21.63 7.98 -5.91
CA LEU A 123 20.18 8.16 -5.81
C LEU A 123 19.61 7.47 -4.57
N ILE A 124 20.10 6.28 -4.22
CA ILE A 124 19.69 5.57 -2.99
C ILE A 124 20.12 6.35 -1.75
N GLU A 125 21.36 6.85 -1.73
CA GLU A 125 21.93 7.58 -0.58
C GLU A 125 21.28 8.95 -0.37
N THR A 126 20.97 9.68 -1.44
CA THR A 126 20.42 11.04 -1.37
C THR A 126 18.90 11.04 -1.50
N ASP A 127 18.41 10.85 -2.72
CA ASP A 127 17.05 11.23 -3.10
C ASP A 127 16.03 10.26 -2.50
N ILE A 128 16.27 8.96 -2.63
CA ILE A 128 15.40 7.91 -2.10
C ILE A 128 15.42 7.95 -0.57
N LYS A 129 16.60 8.00 0.06
CA LYS A 129 16.70 8.05 1.52
C LYS A 129 15.97 9.26 2.09
N SER A 130 16.18 10.44 1.53
CA SER A 130 15.51 11.69 1.95
C SER A 130 13.99 11.58 1.84
N LEU A 131 13.48 11.17 0.67
CA LEU A 131 12.04 10.99 0.46
C LEU A 131 11.44 10.04 1.49
N LEU A 132 12.09 8.92 1.72
CA LEU A 132 11.57 7.91 2.63
C LEU A 132 11.55 8.40 4.08
N VAL A 133 12.61 9.06 4.54
CA VAL A 133 12.70 9.57 5.92
C VAL A 133 11.76 10.75 6.15
N GLU A 134 11.71 11.70 5.22
CA GLU A 134 11.01 12.97 5.42
C GLU A 134 9.52 12.91 5.06
N LYS A 135 9.12 11.96 4.20
CA LYS A 135 7.73 11.86 3.73
C LYS A 135 7.10 10.52 4.04
N ILE A 136 7.77 9.40 3.70
CA ILE A 136 7.13 8.08 3.80
C ILE A 136 7.00 7.59 5.24
N VAL A 137 8.06 7.72 6.04
CA VAL A 137 8.02 7.29 7.44
C VAL A 137 6.96 8.09 8.23
N PRO A 138 6.88 9.43 8.15
CA PRO A 138 5.79 10.20 8.75
C PRO A 138 4.40 9.77 8.24
N PHE A 139 4.22 9.63 6.93
CA PHE A 139 2.97 9.15 6.33
C PHE A 139 2.51 7.82 6.93
N LEU A 140 3.44 6.89 7.14
CA LEU A 140 3.19 5.59 7.76
C LEU A 140 2.91 5.70 9.27
N ASN A 141 3.62 6.55 10.01
CA ASN A 141 3.38 6.77 11.44
C ASN A 141 1.96 7.34 11.68
N ASP A 142 1.51 8.22 10.80
CA ASP A 142 0.17 8.81 10.85
C ASP A 142 -0.93 7.84 10.42
N ARG A 143 -0.58 6.59 10.05
CA ARG A 143 -1.53 5.55 9.63
C ARG A 143 -1.24 4.21 10.33
N GLY A 144 -0.80 4.29 11.58
CA GLY A 144 -0.54 3.12 12.43
C GLY A 144 -1.79 2.32 12.79
N ASN A 145 -2.93 2.99 12.99
CA ASN A 145 -4.18 2.34 13.40
C ASN A 145 -5.37 2.63 12.48
N ILE A 146 -6.39 1.78 12.64
CA ILE A 146 -7.63 1.78 11.87
C ILE A 146 -8.32 3.15 11.88
N ARG A 147 -8.37 3.83 13.03
CA ARG A 147 -9.08 5.12 13.14
C ARG A 147 -8.45 6.20 12.26
N LYS A 148 -7.12 6.27 12.22
CA LYS A 148 -6.42 7.23 11.36
C LYS A 148 -6.66 6.94 9.87
N VAL A 149 -6.64 5.66 9.48
CA VAL A 149 -6.94 5.22 8.11
C VAL A 149 -8.40 5.53 7.74
N LEU A 150 -9.36 5.35 8.66
CA LEU A 150 -10.76 5.73 8.45
C LEU A 150 -10.95 7.24 8.29
N ASN A 151 -10.25 8.07 9.07
CA ASN A 151 -10.29 9.53 8.90
C ASN A 151 -9.86 9.94 7.49
N ASP A 152 -8.79 9.33 6.96
CA ASP A 152 -8.34 9.60 5.60
C ASP A 152 -9.40 9.16 4.55
N PHE A 153 -10.11 8.05 4.79
CA PHE A 153 -11.22 7.61 3.94
C PHE A 153 -12.39 8.60 3.96
N GLU A 154 -12.78 9.09 5.15
CA GLU A 154 -13.83 10.10 5.32
C GLU A 154 -13.48 11.42 4.63
N ASN A 155 -12.20 11.82 4.70
CA ASN A 155 -11.65 12.99 4.01
C ASN A 155 -11.42 12.79 2.51
N THR A 156 -11.78 11.61 1.99
CA THR A 156 -11.67 11.26 0.56
C THR A 156 -10.25 11.34 0.01
N GLU A 157 -9.26 10.97 0.84
CA GLU A 157 -7.85 10.97 0.41
C GLU A 157 -7.66 10.14 -0.88
N PRO A 158 -7.03 10.71 -1.93
CA PRO A 158 -7.05 10.11 -3.27
C PRO A 158 -6.48 8.69 -3.36
N TYR A 159 -5.54 8.34 -2.47
CA TYR A 159 -4.85 7.06 -2.56
C TYR A 159 -5.75 5.85 -2.27
N PHE A 160 -6.86 6.00 -1.53
CA PHE A 160 -7.80 4.90 -1.30
C PHE A 160 -8.46 4.44 -2.59
N PHE A 161 -8.86 5.40 -3.42
CA PHE A 161 -9.60 5.16 -4.66
C PHE A 161 -8.69 4.77 -5.83
N SER A 162 -7.41 4.53 -5.55
CA SER A 162 -6.53 3.78 -6.47
C SER A 162 -6.97 2.32 -6.59
N ASN A 163 -7.66 1.78 -5.58
CA ASN A 163 -8.35 0.50 -5.63
C ASN A 163 -9.80 0.70 -6.12
N SER A 164 -10.48 -0.38 -6.51
CA SER A 164 -11.88 -0.29 -6.91
C SER A 164 -12.78 0.18 -5.75
N ASN A 165 -13.75 1.05 -6.05
CA ASN A 165 -14.64 1.64 -5.04
C ASN A 165 -15.35 0.59 -4.17
N ASP A 166 -15.67 -0.57 -4.73
CA ASP A 166 -16.31 -1.66 -4.00
C ASP A 166 -15.39 -2.29 -2.94
N VAL A 167 -14.10 -2.41 -3.23
CA VAL A 167 -13.09 -2.93 -2.28
C VAL A 167 -12.82 -1.92 -1.18
N VAL A 168 -12.70 -0.64 -1.54
CA VAL A 168 -12.50 0.45 -0.57
C VAL A 168 -13.67 0.51 0.41
N ALA A 169 -14.91 0.45 -0.09
CA ALA A 169 -16.10 0.42 0.75
C ALA A 169 -16.12 -0.80 1.69
N LEU A 170 -15.72 -1.99 1.21
CA LEU A 170 -15.68 -3.19 2.03
C LEU A 170 -14.67 -3.04 3.17
N LEU A 171 -13.48 -2.53 2.86
CA LEU A 171 -12.43 -2.28 3.85
C LEU A 171 -12.86 -1.27 4.90
N ALA A 172 -13.50 -0.16 4.49
CA ALA A 172 -14.04 0.83 5.41
C ALA A 172 -15.12 0.23 6.32
N ILE A 173 -16.10 -0.49 5.76
CA ILE A 173 -17.15 -1.19 6.52
C ILE A 173 -16.55 -2.18 7.52
N THR A 174 -15.55 -2.94 7.08
CA THR A 174 -14.85 -3.91 7.92
C THR A 174 -14.16 -3.21 9.09
N MET A 175 -13.42 -2.14 8.82
CA MET A 175 -12.73 -1.35 9.82
C MET A 175 -13.69 -0.71 10.83
N TYR A 176 -14.79 -0.11 10.38
CA TYR A 176 -15.84 0.39 11.28
C TYR A 176 -16.44 -0.73 12.13
N SER A 177 -16.67 -1.91 11.54
CA SER A 177 -17.19 -3.07 12.27
C SER A 177 -16.22 -3.56 13.34
N MET A 178 -14.90 -3.53 13.10
CA MET A 178 -13.89 -3.83 14.11
C MET A 178 -13.90 -2.83 15.27
N LEU A 179 -14.27 -1.57 14.99
CA LEU A 179 -14.44 -0.53 16.01
C LEU A 179 -15.84 -0.53 16.67
N ASN A 180 -16.71 -1.49 16.34
CA ASN A 180 -18.13 -1.54 16.73
C ASN A 180 -18.95 -0.31 16.31
N ASP A 181 -18.51 0.41 15.27
CA ASP A 181 -19.23 1.55 14.69
C ASP A 181 -20.15 1.09 13.54
N HIS A 182 -21.23 0.42 13.91
CA HIS A 182 -22.20 -0.08 12.93
C HIS A 182 -22.95 1.03 12.20
N GLU A 183 -23.04 2.24 12.78
CA GLU A 183 -23.70 3.36 12.12
C GLU A 183 -22.90 3.85 10.92
N SER A 184 -21.60 4.08 11.10
CA SER A 184 -20.72 4.48 10.00
C SER A 184 -20.59 3.38 8.95
N ALA A 185 -20.54 2.11 9.36
CA ALA A 185 -20.57 0.98 8.44
C ALA A 185 -21.83 0.99 7.55
N ARG A 186 -23.02 1.24 8.13
CA ARG A 186 -24.27 1.38 7.37
C ARG A 186 -24.24 2.57 6.41
N LYS A 187 -23.69 3.72 6.83
CA LYS A 187 -23.55 4.91 5.97
C LYS A 187 -22.69 4.62 4.73
N VAL A 188 -21.57 3.92 4.91
CA VAL A 188 -20.72 3.49 3.78
C VAL A 188 -21.48 2.53 2.86
N ALA A 189 -22.15 1.52 3.41
CA ALA A 189 -22.94 0.58 2.62
C ALA A 189 -24.05 1.28 1.81
N ALA A 190 -24.73 2.25 2.44
CA ALA A 190 -25.78 3.04 1.80
C ALA A 190 -25.24 3.93 0.66
N LYS A 191 -24.02 4.45 0.80
CA LYS A 191 -23.38 5.28 -0.23
C LYS A 191 -22.84 4.47 -1.41
N TYR A 192 -22.21 3.33 -1.14
CA TYR A 192 -21.43 2.61 -2.16
C TYR A 192 -22.11 1.36 -2.72
N TYR A 193 -22.98 0.69 -1.96
CA TYR A 193 -23.59 -0.57 -2.39
C TYR A 193 -25.08 -0.47 -2.67
N LEU A 194 -25.85 0.21 -1.81
CA LEU A 194 -27.30 0.30 -1.98
C LEU A 194 -27.76 0.98 -3.28
N PRO A 195 -27.04 1.92 -3.92
CA PRO A 195 -27.49 2.50 -5.17
C PRO A 195 -27.36 1.56 -6.37
N ASP A 196 -26.44 0.58 -6.31
CA ASP A 196 -26.07 -0.27 -7.44
C ASP A 196 -26.62 -1.71 -7.26
N GLU A 197 -27.42 -2.19 -8.21
CA GLU A 197 -28.04 -3.52 -8.12
C GLU A 197 -27.02 -4.66 -8.12
N ILE A 198 -25.94 -4.53 -8.88
CA ILE A 198 -24.86 -5.52 -8.94
C ILE A 198 -24.20 -5.61 -7.58
N TYR A 199 -23.91 -4.49 -6.93
CA TYR A 199 -23.32 -4.48 -5.59
C TYR A 199 -24.30 -4.93 -4.52
N ARG A 200 -25.58 -4.55 -4.57
CA ARG A 200 -26.61 -5.08 -3.66
C ARG A 200 -26.68 -6.61 -3.72
N LYS A 201 -26.63 -7.20 -4.92
CA LYS A 201 -26.63 -8.65 -5.11
C LYS A 201 -25.33 -9.28 -4.63
N LYS A 202 -24.18 -8.69 -5.00
CA LYS A 202 -22.83 -9.18 -4.66
C LYS A 202 -22.57 -9.17 -3.14
N TYR A 203 -23.07 -8.15 -2.44
CA TYR A 203 -22.85 -7.94 -1.00
C TYR A 203 -24.11 -8.18 -0.16
N LYS A 204 -25.08 -8.96 -0.65
CA LYS A 204 -26.35 -9.21 0.04
C LYS A 204 -26.17 -9.72 1.49
N THR A 205 -25.25 -10.65 1.71
CA THR A 205 -24.94 -11.19 3.03
C THR A 205 -24.46 -10.11 3.99
N LEU A 206 -23.52 -9.27 3.55
CA LEU A 206 -23.02 -8.12 4.29
C LEU A 206 -24.15 -7.14 4.64
N LEU A 207 -24.97 -6.80 3.65
CA LEU A 207 -26.06 -5.84 3.82
C LEU A 207 -27.12 -6.35 4.81
N HIS A 208 -27.40 -7.66 4.81
CA HIS A 208 -28.29 -8.28 5.79
C HIS A 208 -27.68 -8.25 7.19
N GLN A 209 -26.39 -8.59 7.34
CA GLN A 209 -25.67 -8.50 8.62
C GLN A 209 -25.63 -7.07 9.19
N LEU A 210 -25.62 -6.06 8.33
CA LEU A 210 -25.67 -4.64 8.72
C LEU A 210 -27.09 -4.11 8.97
N ASN A 211 -28.14 -4.92 8.75
CA ASN A 211 -29.54 -4.49 8.78
C ASN A 211 -29.85 -3.34 7.79
N CYS A 212 -29.26 -3.39 6.60
CA CYS A 212 -29.50 -2.40 5.54
C CYS A 212 -30.61 -2.80 4.56
N ILE A 213 -30.95 -4.09 4.48
CA ILE A 213 -31.96 -4.69 3.59
C ILE A 213 -32.65 -5.88 4.25
#